data_AF-A0A5B9WFK7-F1
#
_entry.id   AF-A0A5B9WFK7-F1
#
_cell.length_a   1.000
_cell.length_b   1.000
_cell.length_c   1.000
_cell.angle_alpha   90.00
_cell.angle_beta   90.00
_cell.angle_gamma   90.00
#
_symmetry.space_group_name_H-M   'P 1'
#
loop_
_entity.id
_entity.type
_entity.pdbx_description
1 polymer ?
#
loop_
_entity_poly.entity_id
_entity_poly.type
_entity_poly.pdbx_seq_one_letter_code
_entity_poly.pdbx_strand_id
1 'polypeptide(L)'
;MALAMWRRVASSGFRTLVAAALVGAILLIPDRSSARPSTGTTAPAANDDEATGDAGVIVRSETVEVWLPESLRELASPVVRARALAEPDGLRRVLGRRGGDPRIALTTRCHRADGEHSDITFILRPLDVPDHLERLREALAGVADVHPGDVADDGQGPDAHLVPEGLLDRDQDQILATLDRILAEEQPEVTR
;
A
#
# COMPACT_ATOMS: atom_id res chain seq x y z
N MET A 1 -16.84 -25.52 44.43
CA MET A 1 -17.57 -24.82 43.34
C MET A 1 -17.34 -23.31 43.49
N ALA A 2 -16.16 -22.80 43.11
CA ALA A 2 -15.82 -21.37 43.16
C ALA A 2 -14.50 -21.09 42.41
N LEU A 3 -14.42 -21.48 41.13
CA LEU A 3 -13.15 -21.40 40.36
C LEU A 3 -13.32 -20.79 38.96
N ALA A 4 -14.39 -20.04 38.69
CA ALA A 4 -14.74 -19.68 37.32
C ALA A 4 -15.21 -18.24 37.08
N MET A 5 -14.72 -17.23 37.83
CA MET A 5 -15.25 -15.87 37.59
C MET A 5 -14.34 -14.67 37.84
N TRP A 6 -13.00 -14.77 37.72
CA TRP A 6 -12.14 -13.58 37.88
C TRP A 6 -11.00 -13.44 36.87
N ARG A 7 -11.15 -14.01 35.66
CA ARG A 7 -10.05 -14.04 34.66
C ARG A 7 -10.41 -13.44 33.31
N ARG A 8 -11.26 -12.40 33.27
CA ARG A 8 -11.77 -11.87 31.99
C ARG A 8 -11.78 -10.36 31.77
N VAL A 9 -11.06 -9.56 32.54
CA VAL A 9 -10.89 -8.13 32.22
C VAL A 9 -9.50 -7.65 32.66
N ALA A 10 -8.51 -7.79 31.78
CA ALA A 10 -7.31 -6.93 31.73
C ALA A 10 -6.41 -7.25 30.52
N SER A 11 -6.96 -7.81 29.43
CA SER A 11 -6.19 -8.18 28.22
C SER A 11 -6.25 -7.13 27.10
N SER A 12 -6.73 -5.92 27.38
CA SER A 12 -6.93 -4.87 26.36
C SER A 12 -5.83 -3.80 26.32
N GLY A 13 -4.89 -3.79 27.26
CA GLY A 13 -3.79 -2.81 27.27
C GLY A 13 -2.52 -3.25 26.52
N PHE A 14 -2.36 -4.56 26.28
CA PHE A 14 -1.11 -5.10 25.71
C PHE A 14 -1.11 -5.17 24.17
N ARG A 15 -2.29 -5.08 23.53
CA ARG A 15 -2.39 -5.19 22.06
C ARG A 15 -2.02 -3.90 21.34
N THR A 16 -2.20 -2.74 21.95
CA THR A 16 -1.80 -1.44 21.37
C THR A 16 -0.29 -1.21 21.45
N LEU A 17 0.38 -1.68 22.50
CA LEU A 17 1.84 -1.57 22.60
C LEU A 17 2.58 -2.51 21.63
N VAL A 18 2.03 -3.68 21.31
CA VAL A 18 2.61 -4.56 20.27
C VAL A 18 2.43 -3.97 18.86
N ALA A 19 1.33 -3.27 18.59
CA ALA A 19 1.12 -2.58 17.31
C ALA A 19 2.09 -1.39 17.13
N ALA A 20 2.32 -0.59 18.18
CA ALA A 20 3.28 0.51 18.12
C ALA A 20 4.74 0.03 18.01
N ALA A 21 5.09 -1.06 18.69
CA ALA A 21 6.43 -1.64 18.60
C ALA A 21 6.70 -2.34 17.26
N LEU A 22 5.68 -2.91 16.60
CA LEU A 22 5.81 -3.47 15.24
C LEU A 22 5.99 -2.38 14.18
N VAL A 23 5.32 -1.23 14.30
CA VAL A 23 5.56 -0.08 13.42
C VAL A 23 6.98 0.48 13.63
N GLY A 24 7.46 0.54 14.87
CA GLY A 24 8.84 0.93 15.17
C GLY A 24 9.90 -0.07 14.70
N ALA A 25 9.61 -1.38 14.75
CA ALA A 25 10.56 -2.42 14.32
C ALA A 25 10.61 -2.60 12.79
N ILE A 26 9.52 -2.33 12.07
CA ILE A 26 9.49 -2.31 10.60
C ILE A 26 10.36 -1.16 10.04
N LEU A 27 10.51 -0.06 10.78
CA LEU A 27 11.40 1.05 10.42
C LEU A 27 12.89 0.77 10.65
N LEU A 28 13.24 -0.37 11.27
CA LEU A 28 14.62 -0.76 11.62
C LEU A 28 15.09 -2.02 10.89
N ILE A 29 14.34 -2.50 9.89
CA ILE A 29 14.82 -3.53 8.96
C ILE A 29 15.52 -2.79 7.80
N PRO A 30 16.86 -2.89 7.67
CA PRO A 30 17.53 -2.42 6.48
C PRO A 30 17.31 -3.46 5.38
N ASP A 31 16.16 -3.42 4.72
CA ASP A 31 16.00 -4.12 3.45
C ASP A 31 15.15 -3.27 2.49
N ARG A 32 15.87 -2.49 1.68
CA ARG A 32 15.47 -1.97 0.37
C ARG A 32 14.14 -1.20 0.26
N SER A 33 13.78 -0.38 1.24
CA SER A 33 12.70 0.61 1.09
C SER A 33 13.28 1.91 0.53
N SER A 34 12.94 2.29 -0.71
CA SER A 34 13.25 3.64 -1.22
C SER A 34 12.10 4.57 -0.84
N ALA A 35 12.30 5.39 0.19
CA ALA A 35 11.37 6.46 0.54
C ALA A 35 11.59 7.65 -0.40
N ARG A 36 10.53 8.15 -1.04
CA ARG A 36 10.60 9.36 -1.88
C ARG A 36 10.04 10.57 -1.11
N PRO A 37 10.79 11.67 -0.97
CA PRO A 37 10.21 12.94 -0.56
C PRO A 37 9.43 13.57 -1.72
N SER A 38 8.23 14.08 -1.45
CA SER A 38 7.45 14.82 -2.46
C SER A 38 8.05 16.21 -2.68
N THR A 39 8.39 16.51 -3.94
CA THR A 39 8.76 17.86 -4.38
C THR A 39 7.49 18.66 -4.63
N GLY A 40 7.08 19.51 -3.68
CA GLY A 40 5.86 20.31 -3.84
C GLY A 40 5.61 21.34 -2.74
N THR A 41 6.09 22.57 -2.99
CA THR A 41 5.38 23.84 -2.71
C THR A 41 5.48 24.51 -1.32
N THR A 42 6.32 25.56 -1.34
CA THR A 42 6.35 26.82 -0.54
C THR A 42 6.37 26.76 0.99
N ALA A 43 7.56 27.01 1.54
CA ALA A 43 7.75 27.55 2.88
C ALA A 43 7.09 28.95 3.00
N PRO A 44 6.18 29.17 3.97
CA PRO A 44 5.95 30.50 4.50
C PRO A 44 6.99 30.80 5.60
N ALA A 45 7.33 32.08 5.68
CA ALA A 45 8.37 32.63 6.53
C ALA A 45 8.21 32.28 8.01
N ALA A 46 9.37 32.14 8.67
CA ALA A 46 9.56 31.88 10.09
C ALA A 46 8.69 32.79 10.97
N ASN A 47 7.84 32.15 11.78
CA ASN A 47 7.51 32.64 13.10
C ASN A 47 7.98 31.56 14.08
N ASP A 48 8.94 31.93 14.93
CA ASP A 48 9.42 31.14 16.04
C ASP A 48 8.29 30.95 17.07
N ASP A 49 7.69 29.77 17.09
CA ASP A 49 7.00 29.22 18.26
C ASP A 49 7.16 27.68 18.22
N GLU A 50 7.99 27.16 19.14
CA GLU A 50 8.18 25.74 19.53
C GLU A 50 7.74 24.66 18.52
N ALA A 51 8.51 24.41 17.46
CA ALA A 51 8.39 23.18 16.68
C ALA A 51 9.07 22.01 17.42
N THR A 52 8.42 21.54 18.48
CA THR A 52 8.80 20.32 19.20
C THR A 52 8.63 19.10 18.28
N GLY A 53 9.73 18.63 17.70
CA GLY A 53 10.05 17.19 17.56
C GLY A 53 9.17 16.27 16.71
N ASP A 54 8.20 16.75 15.92
CA ASP A 54 7.22 15.87 15.24
C ASP A 54 7.45 15.69 13.73
N ALA A 55 8.50 16.30 13.17
CA ALA A 55 8.80 16.26 11.74
C ALA A 55 9.01 14.82 11.20
N GLY A 56 9.30 13.83 12.03
CA GLY A 56 9.46 12.44 11.58
C GLY A 56 8.21 11.56 11.71
N VAL A 57 7.14 12.06 12.33
CA VAL A 57 6.03 11.21 12.76
C VAL A 57 4.99 11.08 11.65
N ILE A 58 4.78 9.85 11.20
CA ILE A 58 3.72 9.50 10.26
C ILE A 58 2.40 9.44 11.05
N VAL A 59 1.45 10.31 10.71
CA VAL A 59 0.14 10.40 11.37
C VAL A 59 -0.95 9.63 10.62
N ARG A 60 -0.76 9.40 9.32
CA ARG A 60 -1.68 8.64 8.46
C ARG A 60 -0.92 7.97 7.34
N SER A 61 -1.38 6.81 6.90
CA SER A 61 -0.89 6.17 5.67
C SER A 61 -2.06 5.64 4.87
N GLU A 62 -1.98 5.76 3.55
CA GLU A 62 -2.99 5.22 2.64
C GLU A 62 -2.32 4.68 1.37
N THR A 63 -2.78 3.54 0.87
CA THR A 63 -2.36 3.07 -0.45
C THR A 63 -2.99 3.96 -1.49
N VAL A 64 -2.15 4.53 -2.35
CA VAL A 64 -2.56 5.43 -3.44
C VAL A 64 -2.45 4.74 -4.80
N GLU A 65 -1.49 3.82 -4.97
CA GLU A 65 -1.32 3.08 -6.22
C GLU A 65 -1.20 1.57 -5.99
N VAL A 66 -1.79 0.78 -6.89
CA VAL A 66 -1.64 -0.67 -6.98
C VAL A 66 -1.20 -1.04 -8.39
N TRP A 67 0.01 -1.59 -8.51
CA TRP A 67 0.59 -2.03 -9.77
C TRP A 67 0.54 -3.56 -9.86
N LEU A 68 -0.26 -4.05 -10.80
CA LEU A 68 -0.47 -5.47 -11.04
C LEU A 68 0.13 -5.89 -12.37
N PRO A 69 0.84 -7.02 -12.46
CA PRO A 69 1.20 -7.59 -13.75
C PRO A 69 -0.06 -7.97 -14.54
N GLU A 70 0.02 -7.94 -15.87
CA GLU A 70 -1.10 -8.29 -16.77
C GLU A 70 -1.75 -9.66 -16.48
N SER A 71 -1.00 -10.61 -15.96
CA SER A 71 -1.47 -11.94 -15.52
C SER A 71 -2.51 -11.87 -14.42
N LEU A 72 -2.52 -10.77 -13.67
CA LEU A 72 -3.49 -10.49 -12.61
C LEU A 72 -4.64 -9.56 -13.07
N ARG A 73 -4.78 -9.28 -14.37
CA ARG A 73 -5.87 -8.43 -14.90
C ARG A 73 -7.26 -8.87 -14.46
N GLU A 74 -7.46 -10.17 -14.21
CA GLU A 74 -8.76 -10.71 -13.79
C GLU A 74 -9.17 -10.20 -12.40
N LEU A 75 -8.21 -9.74 -11.58
CA LEU A 75 -8.48 -9.12 -10.27
C LEU A 75 -9.18 -7.75 -10.39
N ALA A 76 -9.28 -7.16 -11.59
CA ALA A 76 -10.13 -6.00 -11.81
C ALA A 76 -11.63 -6.33 -11.63
N SER A 77 -12.02 -7.61 -11.76
CA SER A 77 -13.38 -8.03 -11.45
C SER A 77 -13.56 -8.22 -9.94
N PRO A 78 -14.52 -7.54 -9.28
CA PRO A 78 -14.71 -7.64 -7.84
C PRO A 78 -15.05 -9.07 -7.39
N VAL A 79 -15.79 -9.81 -8.21
CA VAL A 79 -16.16 -11.21 -7.95
C VAL A 79 -14.95 -12.13 -8.02
N VAL A 80 -14.09 -11.95 -9.03
CA VAL A 80 -12.85 -12.72 -9.16
C VAL A 80 -11.89 -12.37 -8.04
N ARG A 81 -11.71 -11.07 -7.74
CA ARG A 81 -10.90 -10.55 -6.65
C ARG A 81 -11.27 -11.18 -5.31
N ALA A 82 -12.55 -11.14 -4.93
CA ALA A 82 -13.04 -11.71 -3.68
C ALA A 82 -12.74 -13.20 -3.55
N ARG A 83 -12.87 -13.97 -4.64
CA ARG A 83 -12.58 -15.41 -4.66
C ARG A 83 -11.09 -15.71 -4.69
N ALA A 84 -10.32 -14.94 -5.45
CA ALA A 84 -8.90 -15.16 -5.67
C ALA A 84 -8.08 -14.80 -4.43
N LEU A 85 -8.43 -13.72 -3.73
CA LEU A 85 -7.69 -13.21 -2.58
C LEU A 85 -8.18 -13.76 -1.23
N ALA A 86 -9.18 -14.64 -1.22
CA ALA A 86 -9.65 -15.29 0.00
C ALA A 86 -8.56 -16.18 0.63
N GLU A 87 -7.80 -16.88 -0.21
CA GLU A 87 -6.74 -17.83 0.20
C GLU A 87 -5.64 -17.86 -0.87
N PRO A 88 -4.39 -18.23 -0.52
CA PRO A 88 -3.29 -18.33 -1.48
C PRO A 88 -3.59 -19.22 -2.70
N ASP A 89 -4.36 -20.29 -2.51
CA ASP A 89 -4.75 -21.19 -3.59
C ASP A 89 -5.76 -20.56 -4.56
N GLY A 90 -6.54 -19.58 -4.12
CA GLY A 90 -7.40 -18.78 -4.99
C GLY A 90 -6.57 -18.00 -6.01
N LEU A 91 -5.53 -17.31 -5.53
CA LEU A 91 -4.63 -16.51 -6.38
C LEU A 91 -3.82 -17.40 -7.32
N ARG A 92 -3.34 -18.56 -6.84
CA ARG A 92 -2.69 -19.57 -7.69
C ARG A 92 -3.58 -20.05 -8.84
N ARG A 93 -4.89 -20.18 -8.62
CA ARG A 93 -5.83 -20.59 -9.69
C ARG A 93 -5.97 -19.52 -10.76
N VAL A 94 -5.97 -18.23 -10.39
CA VAL A 94 -6.00 -17.11 -11.35
C VAL A 94 -4.73 -17.10 -12.21
N LEU A 95 -3.58 -17.33 -11.59
CA LEU A 95 -2.29 -17.42 -12.30
C LEU A 95 -2.19 -18.68 -13.19
N GLY A 96 -3.04 -19.67 -12.96
CA GLY A 96 -3.14 -20.89 -13.75
C GLY A 96 -1.83 -21.67 -13.81
N ARG A 97 -1.51 -22.23 -14.99
CA ARG A 97 -0.30 -23.04 -15.21
C ARG A 97 0.99 -22.22 -15.39
N ARG A 98 0.92 -20.88 -15.41
CA ARG A 98 2.09 -20.00 -15.55
C ARG A 98 2.96 -19.97 -14.30
N GLY A 99 2.42 -20.42 -13.15
CA GLY A 99 3.18 -21.04 -12.07
C GLY A 99 4.38 -20.24 -11.54
N GLY A 100 4.11 -19.15 -10.85
CA GLY A 100 5.09 -18.39 -10.09
C GLY A 100 4.40 -17.50 -9.07
N ASP A 101 5.14 -16.98 -8.09
CA ASP A 101 4.66 -15.92 -7.23
C ASP A 101 4.79 -14.57 -7.97
N PRO A 102 3.68 -13.94 -8.39
CA PRO A 102 3.75 -12.67 -9.11
C PRO A 102 4.26 -11.59 -8.17
N ARG A 103 5.23 -10.81 -8.64
CA ARG A 103 5.55 -9.56 -7.97
C ARG A 103 4.47 -8.54 -8.28
N ILE A 104 4.09 -7.80 -7.26
CA ILE A 104 3.17 -6.64 -7.34
C ILE A 104 3.86 -5.44 -6.72
N ALA A 105 3.45 -4.22 -7.07
CA ALA A 105 3.90 -3.03 -6.34
C ALA A 105 2.72 -2.28 -5.72
N LEU A 106 2.89 -1.81 -4.49
CA LEU A 106 1.95 -0.91 -3.83
C LEU A 106 2.65 0.41 -3.51
N THR A 107 2.10 1.55 -3.90
CA THR A 107 2.59 2.85 -3.43
C THR A 107 1.70 3.33 -2.30
N THR A 108 2.30 3.58 -1.14
CA THR A 108 1.64 4.10 0.04
C THR A 108 2.09 5.53 0.30
N ARG A 109 1.13 6.43 0.42
CA ARG A 109 1.35 7.80 0.87
C ARG A 109 1.33 7.86 2.38
N CYS A 110 2.44 8.27 2.96
CA CYS A 110 2.61 8.48 4.40
C CYS A 110 2.55 9.98 4.68
N HIS A 111 1.50 10.43 5.36
CA HIS A 111 1.31 11.81 5.79
C HIS A 111 2.02 12.02 7.13
N ARG A 112 2.82 13.08 7.20
CA ARG A 112 3.60 13.49 8.38
C ARG A 112 2.83 14.53 9.19
N ALA A 113 3.17 14.64 10.48
CA ALA A 113 2.51 15.56 11.41
C ALA A 113 2.70 17.05 11.04
N ASP A 114 3.76 17.37 10.30
CA ASP A 114 4.04 18.71 9.75
C ASP A 114 3.22 19.05 8.50
N GLY A 115 2.34 18.15 8.05
CA GLY A 115 1.51 18.32 6.88
C GLY A 115 2.18 17.92 5.56
N GLU A 116 3.47 17.54 5.58
CA GLU A 116 4.13 16.96 4.41
C GLU A 116 3.68 15.50 4.21
N HIS A 117 3.96 14.94 3.03
CA HIS A 117 3.83 13.52 2.81
C HIS A 117 5.04 12.96 2.04
N SER A 118 5.21 11.65 2.15
CA SER A 118 6.19 10.89 1.39
C SER A 118 5.51 9.64 0.84
N ASP A 119 5.85 9.29 -0.40
CA ASP A 119 5.32 8.10 -1.05
C ASP A 119 6.39 6.99 -1.00
N ILE A 120 5.96 5.79 -0.59
CA ILE A 120 6.82 4.61 -0.44
C ILE A 120 6.23 3.48 -1.27
N THR A 121 7.04 2.93 -2.18
CA THR A 121 6.64 1.80 -3.01
C THR A 121 7.17 0.48 -2.45
N PHE A 122 6.28 -0.47 -2.22
CA PHE A 122 6.59 -1.81 -1.74
C PHE A 122 6.42 -2.83 -2.87
N ILE A 123 7.46 -3.61 -3.15
CA ILE A 123 7.37 -4.77 -4.06
C ILE A 123 6.99 -6.00 -3.24
N LEU A 124 5.79 -6.52 -3.45
CA LEU A 124 5.26 -7.67 -2.71
C LEU A 124 5.31 -8.95 -3.52
N ARG A 125 5.19 -10.05 -2.78
CA ARG A 125 5.27 -11.45 -3.21
C ARG A 125 4.16 -12.24 -2.49
N PRO A 126 2.91 -12.18 -2.98
CA PRO A 126 1.72 -12.61 -2.25
C PRO A 126 1.65 -14.11 -1.95
N LEU A 127 2.33 -14.96 -2.72
CA LEU A 127 2.31 -16.41 -2.53
C LEU A 127 3.49 -16.93 -1.69
N ASP A 128 4.60 -16.18 -1.64
CA ASP A 128 5.79 -16.53 -0.84
C ASP A 128 5.70 -16.02 0.61
N VAL A 129 5.09 -14.84 0.82
CA VAL A 129 5.00 -14.20 2.14
C VAL A 129 3.53 -14.02 2.53
N PRO A 130 3.05 -14.67 3.60
CA PRO A 130 1.64 -14.63 3.99
C PRO A 130 1.07 -13.22 4.14
N ASP A 131 1.83 -12.32 4.78
CA ASP A 131 1.42 -10.93 5.01
C ASP A 131 1.25 -10.12 3.72
N HIS A 132 1.90 -10.54 2.62
CA HIS A 132 1.80 -9.84 1.34
C HIS A 132 0.46 -10.08 0.65
N LEU A 133 -0.15 -11.27 0.83
CA LEU A 133 -1.50 -11.51 0.33
C LEU A 133 -2.52 -10.63 1.04
N GLU A 134 -2.36 -10.47 2.36
CA GLU A 134 -3.22 -9.61 3.16
C GLU A 134 -3.10 -8.14 2.74
N ARG A 135 -1.87 -7.64 2.56
CA ARG A 135 -1.65 -6.28 2.04
C ARG A 135 -2.25 -6.06 0.65
N LEU A 136 -2.11 -7.04 -0.26
CA LEU A 136 -2.76 -6.99 -1.57
C LEU A 136 -4.29 -6.95 -1.45
N ARG A 137 -4.85 -7.77 -0.56
CA ARG A 137 -6.29 -7.81 -0.31
C ARG A 137 -6.82 -6.47 0.22
N GLU A 138 -6.13 -5.87 1.17
CA GLU A 138 -6.46 -4.55 1.72
C GLU A 138 -6.37 -3.45 0.66
N ALA A 139 -5.27 -3.42 -0.10
CA ALA A 139 -5.07 -2.43 -1.16
C ALA A 139 -6.17 -2.53 -2.24
N LEU A 140 -6.48 -3.74 -2.69
CA LEU A 140 -7.50 -3.94 -3.71
C LEU A 140 -8.93 -3.83 -3.17
N ALA A 141 -9.18 -3.85 -1.86
CA ALA A 141 -10.51 -3.61 -1.31
C ALA A 141 -10.95 -2.15 -1.47
N GLY A 142 -10.00 -1.21 -1.53
CA GLY A 142 -10.26 0.21 -1.74
C GLY A 142 -10.42 0.60 -3.21
N VAL A 143 -9.96 -0.22 -4.15
CA VAL A 143 -10.07 0.08 -5.60
C VAL A 143 -11.55 0.04 -5.98
N ALA A 144 -12.07 1.20 -6.42
CA ALA A 144 -13.45 1.36 -6.84
C ALA A 144 -13.84 0.32 -7.90
N ASP A 145 -15.06 -0.22 -7.77
CA ASP A 145 -15.59 -1.13 -8.77
C ASP A 145 -15.81 -0.34 -10.06
N VAL A 146 -15.00 -0.61 -11.10
CA VAL A 146 -15.15 0.04 -12.41
C VAL A 146 -16.45 -0.45 -13.06
N HIS A 147 -17.58 0.17 -12.72
CA HIS A 147 -18.85 0.02 -13.41
C HIS A 147 -18.97 1.10 -14.50
N PRO A 148 -19.19 0.74 -15.78
CA PRO A 148 -19.42 1.74 -16.81
C PRO A 148 -20.79 2.41 -16.56
N GLY A 149 -20.77 3.62 -16.00
CA GLY A 149 -21.95 4.47 -15.85
C GLY A 149 -22.20 5.06 -14.46
N ASP A 150 -21.39 4.73 -13.44
CA ASP A 150 -21.52 5.37 -12.13
C ASP A 150 -20.85 6.74 -12.10
N VAL A 151 -21.60 7.73 -11.63
CA VAL A 151 -21.12 9.07 -11.33
C VAL A 151 -20.16 8.94 -10.16
N ALA A 152 -18.93 9.39 -10.34
CA ALA A 152 -17.88 9.39 -9.32
C ALA A 152 -18.43 9.85 -7.96
N ASP A 153 -18.61 8.90 -7.05
CA ASP A 153 -18.43 9.17 -5.62
C ASP A 153 -16.98 9.65 -5.47
N ASP A 154 -16.68 10.47 -4.47
CA ASP A 154 -15.41 11.22 -4.35
C ASP A 154 -14.16 10.35 -4.09
N GLY A 155 -14.10 9.15 -4.68
CA GLY A 155 -12.97 8.72 -5.51
C GLY A 155 -11.69 8.39 -4.76
N GLN A 156 -11.74 8.20 -3.46
CA GLN A 156 -10.54 8.03 -2.64
C GLN A 156 -10.20 6.55 -2.41
N GLY A 157 -10.20 5.78 -3.49
CA GLY A 157 -9.61 4.46 -3.56
C GLY A 157 -8.23 4.53 -4.22
N PRO A 158 -7.31 3.58 -3.99
CA PRO A 158 -6.09 3.52 -4.78
C PRO A 158 -6.39 3.28 -6.25
N ASP A 159 -5.58 3.89 -7.11
CA ASP A 159 -5.61 3.63 -8.54
C ASP A 159 -4.92 2.28 -8.84
N ALA A 160 -5.51 1.52 -9.76
CA ALA A 160 -5.02 0.19 -10.12
C ALA A 160 -4.49 0.20 -11.56
N HIS A 161 -3.18 -0.05 -11.70
CA HIS A 161 -2.48 -0.05 -12.98
C HIS A 161 -2.09 -1.47 -13.38
N LEU A 162 -2.27 -1.79 -14.66
CA LEU A 162 -1.72 -3.00 -15.25
C LEU A 162 -0.36 -2.70 -15.86
N VAL A 163 0.66 -3.43 -15.43
CA VAL A 163 2.03 -3.32 -15.94
C VAL A 163 2.42 -4.54 -16.77
N PRO A 164 3.28 -4.37 -17.80
CA PRO A 164 3.77 -5.47 -18.60
C PRO A 164 4.40 -6.57 -17.75
N GLU A 165 4.21 -7.82 -18.18
CA GLU A 165 4.85 -8.98 -17.56
C GLU A 165 6.38 -8.80 -17.47
N GLY A 166 6.97 -9.23 -16.36
CA GLY A 166 8.41 -9.12 -16.14
C GLY A 166 8.93 -7.72 -15.81
N LEU A 167 8.08 -6.67 -15.82
CA LEU A 167 8.49 -5.34 -15.37
C LEU A 167 8.92 -5.39 -13.89
N LEU A 168 8.11 -6.01 -13.04
CA LEU A 168 8.32 -6.09 -11.60
C LEU A 168 9.39 -7.13 -11.19
N ASP A 169 9.90 -7.91 -12.16
CA ASP A 169 10.98 -8.87 -11.94
C ASP A 169 12.37 -8.23 -12.10
N ARG A 170 12.45 -6.99 -12.58
CA ARG A 170 13.69 -6.23 -12.77
C ARG A 170 14.31 -5.81 -11.43
N ASP A 171 15.48 -5.16 -11.52
CA ASP A 171 16.09 -4.49 -10.38
C ASP A 171 15.19 -3.37 -9.88
N GLN A 172 15.20 -3.16 -8.56
CA GLN A 172 14.34 -2.19 -7.90
C GLN A 172 14.44 -0.78 -8.48
N ASP A 173 15.64 -0.27 -8.72
CA ASP A 173 15.83 1.08 -9.28
C ASP A 173 15.19 1.22 -10.67
N GLN A 174 15.24 0.15 -11.47
CA GLN A 174 14.60 0.12 -12.79
C GLN A 174 13.08 0.03 -12.70
N ILE A 175 12.57 -0.73 -11.73
CA ILE A 175 11.13 -0.79 -11.45
C ILE A 175 10.65 0.62 -11.10
N LEU A 176 11.22 1.24 -10.08
CA LEU A 176 10.81 2.54 -9.57
C LEU A 176 10.87 3.61 -10.67
N ALA A 177 12.00 3.71 -11.37
CA ALA A 177 12.14 4.67 -12.48
C ALA A 177 11.10 4.46 -13.59
N THR A 178 10.68 3.22 -13.82
CA THR A 178 9.63 2.92 -14.82
C THR A 178 8.25 3.31 -14.32
N LEU A 179 7.91 2.98 -13.07
CA LEU A 179 6.62 3.34 -12.47
C LEU A 179 6.46 4.87 -12.42
N ASP A 180 7.52 5.59 -12.07
CA ASP A 180 7.52 7.06 -12.04
C ASP A 180 7.24 7.68 -13.39
N ARG A 181 7.81 7.09 -14.44
CA ARG A 181 7.56 7.53 -15.81
C ARG A 181 6.09 7.30 -16.19
N ILE A 182 5.50 6.17 -15.81
CA ILE A 182 4.09 5.88 -16.08
C ILE A 182 3.20 6.93 -15.37
N LEU A 183 3.45 7.19 -14.08
CA LEU A 183 2.72 8.22 -13.33
C LEU A 183 2.85 9.62 -13.95
N ALA A 184 4.05 9.98 -14.42
CA ALA A 184 4.29 11.27 -15.07
C ALA A 184 3.58 11.38 -16.43
N GLU A 185 3.38 10.27 -17.15
CA GLU A 185 2.66 10.22 -18.42
C GLU A 185 1.13 10.27 -18.22
N GLU A 186 0.62 9.71 -17.11
CA GLU A 186 -0.81 9.68 -16.77
C GLU A 186 -1.33 10.99 -16.17
N GLN A 187 -0.44 11.84 -15.62
CA GLN A 187 -0.77 13.19 -15.17
C GLN A 187 -0.36 14.22 -16.25
N PRO A 188 -1.21 14.54 -17.24
CA PRO A 188 -0.93 15.67 -18.12
C PRO A 188 -0.88 16.91 -17.25
N GLU A 189 0.25 17.62 -17.25
CA GLU A 189 0.40 18.94 -16.63
C GLU A 189 -0.86 19.75 -16.92
N VAL A 190 -1.69 20.00 -15.89
CA VAL A 190 -2.76 21.00 -15.95
C VAL A 190 -2.04 22.34 -16.07
N THR A 191 -1.70 22.66 -17.31
CA THR A 191 -1.00 23.87 -17.68
C THR A 191 -2.03 24.98 -17.73
N ARG A 192 -2.00 25.79 -16.66
CA ARG A 192 -2.62 27.13 -16.45
C ARG A 192 -4.01 27.19 -15.83
#